data_AF-A0A6J7DG44-F1
#
_entry.id   AF-A0A6J7DG44-F1
#
_cell.length_a   1.000
_cell.length_b   1.000
_cell.length_c   1.000
_cell.angle_alpha   90.00
_cell.angle_beta   90.00
_cell.angle_gamma   90.00
#
_symmetry.space_group_name_H-M   'P 1'
#
loop_
_entity.id
_entity.type
_entity.pdbx_description
1 polymer ?
#
loop_
_entity_poly.entity_id
_entity_poly.type
_entity_poly.pdbx_seq_one_letter_code
_entity_poly.pdbx_strand_id
1 'polypeptide(L)'
;MVKRLVSNMINKNRHLKMADSLYGVILQRRAELLEQGLTAVSFQFPGQFESRVSDMLHSEEFKIMALPGLVVGATHNWSGKRVFFLHVPKTAGTSVRLALIKSVGTPAFEFYNRIPSIEQSMRELENNFWPLWVGHQNVSSFPSDMNGLTIFRESRSRILSTYRQRGRMALMKNPHMLDSETLEKKKSQARTTISTPFGTWLNTSFRMKNLGYFIPPEEGTKYRSKEFKSYINKISESGLEQILNESLSRFTHAAWSHDEPAILRAISEISGRETTELPRENVYPNLKGYPPQVLDSEAIAELNTIQDKESILYKVAHEHGLVPLLSKSEADDLFEITAKRLGFTFG
;
A
#
# COMPACT_ATOMS: atom_id res chain seq x y z
N MET A 1 21.23 27.84 -50.31
CA MET A 1 21.94 26.61 -49.90
C MET A 1 22.71 26.79 -48.58
N VAL A 2 23.65 27.75 -48.49
CA VAL A 2 24.47 28.01 -47.28
C VAL A 2 23.64 28.36 -46.03
N LYS A 3 22.62 29.24 -46.13
CA LYS A 3 21.72 29.57 -45.00
C LYS A 3 20.99 28.33 -44.41
N ARG A 4 20.64 27.35 -45.26
CA ARG A 4 19.96 26.12 -44.86
C ARG A 4 20.92 25.14 -44.16
N LEU A 5 22.17 25.07 -44.64
CA LEU A 5 23.26 24.30 -43.99
C LEU A 5 23.64 24.89 -42.62
N VAL A 6 23.77 26.22 -42.53
CA VAL A 6 24.09 26.91 -41.28
C VAL A 6 22.94 26.78 -40.26
N SER A 7 21.68 26.91 -40.69
CA SER A 7 20.53 26.68 -39.82
C SER A 7 20.43 25.24 -39.33
N ASN A 8 20.75 24.25 -40.19
CA ASN A 8 20.78 22.84 -39.82
C ASN A 8 21.94 22.52 -38.87
N MET A 9 23.12 23.12 -39.07
CA MET A 9 24.26 22.98 -38.15
C MET A 9 23.99 23.61 -36.78
N ILE A 10 23.39 24.81 -36.74
CA ILE A 10 23.05 25.50 -35.50
C ILE A 10 21.99 24.70 -34.71
N ASN A 11 20.96 24.20 -35.40
CA ASN A 11 19.95 23.34 -34.75
C ASN A 11 20.56 22.01 -34.28
N LYS A 12 21.42 21.36 -35.08
CA LYS A 12 22.09 20.12 -34.69
C LYS A 12 22.98 20.32 -33.46
N ASN A 13 23.79 21.38 -33.42
CA ASN A 13 24.61 21.71 -32.24
C ASN A 13 23.77 22.04 -31.00
N ARG A 14 22.61 22.67 -31.17
CA ARG A 14 21.67 22.93 -30.07
C ARG A 14 21.08 21.64 -29.52
N HIS A 15 20.65 20.72 -30.38
CA HIS A 15 20.08 19.44 -29.96
C HIS A 15 21.11 18.51 -29.30
N LEU A 16 22.36 18.51 -29.76
CA LEU A 16 23.45 17.75 -29.13
C LEU A 16 23.74 18.27 -27.71
N LYS A 17 23.82 19.61 -27.52
CA LYS A 17 23.96 20.22 -26.19
C LYS A 17 22.76 19.93 -25.28
N MET A 18 21.54 19.91 -25.82
CA MET A 18 20.35 19.53 -25.07
C MET A 18 20.38 18.04 -24.68
N ALA A 19 20.88 17.15 -25.54
CA ALA A 19 21.05 15.75 -25.20
C ALA A 19 22.06 15.57 -24.05
N ASP A 20 23.22 16.24 -24.11
CA ASP A 20 24.19 16.23 -23.01
C ASP A 20 23.60 16.79 -21.70
N SER A 21 22.83 17.88 -21.79
CA SER A 21 22.15 18.44 -20.63
C SER A 21 21.10 17.50 -20.07
N LEU A 22 20.37 16.77 -20.92
CA LEU A 22 19.34 15.81 -20.51
C LEU A 22 19.96 14.63 -19.77
N TYR A 23 21.03 14.06 -20.33
CA TYR A 23 21.79 12.98 -19.69
C TYR A 23 22.45 13.46 -18.40
N GLY A 24 22.96 14.70 -18.37
CA GLY A 24 23.54 15.29 -17.16
C GLY A 24 22.52 15.49 -16.05
N VAL A 25 21.28 15.89 -16.39
CA VAL A 25 20.20 16.11 -15.42
C VAL A 25 19.58 14.79 -14.95
N ILE A 26 19.31 13.85 -15.86
CA ILE A 26 18.59 12.62 -15.54
C ILE A 26 19.55 11.53 -15.06
N LEU A 27 20.63 11.25 -15.80
CA LEU A 27 21.55 10.13 -15.55
C LEU A 27 22.85 10.56 -14.88
N GLN A 28 23.03 11.86 -14.58
CA GLN A 28 24.21 12.40 -13.90
C GLN A 28 25.53 12.16 -14.65
N ARG A 29 25.48 12.00 -15.98
CA ARG A 29 26.66 11.82 -16.84
C ARG A 29 26.50 12.53 -18.18
N ARG A 30 27.58 12.59 -18.97
CA ARG A 30 27.49 13.04 -20.37
C ARG A 30 26.91 11.94 -21.26
N ALA A 31 26.22 12.35 -22.32
CA ALA A 31 25.70 11.43 -23.32
C ALA A 31 26.85 10.95 -24.22
N GLU A 32 26.82 9.68 -24.62
CA GLU A 32 27.73 9.16 -25.63
C GLU A 32 27.32 9.68 -27.02
N LEU A 33 28.26 9.69 -27.98
CA LEU A 33 28.03 10.19 -29.35
C LEU A 33 26.80 9.58 -30.03
N LEU A 34 26.56 8.28 -29.84
CA LEU A 34 25.40 7.58 -30.39
C LEU A 34 24.10 8.06 -29.72
N GLU A 35 24.12 8.21 -28.39
CA GLU A 35 22.99 8.66 -27.58
C GLU A 35 22.61 10.11 -27.86
N GLN A 36 23.62 10.97 -28.06
CA GLN A 36 23.43 12.34 -28.49
C GLN A 36 22.71 12.38 -29.85
N GLY A 37 23.11 11.51 -30.79
CA GLY A 37 22.48 11.38 -32.10
C GLY A 37 21.02 10.94 -32.00
N LEU A 38 20.74 9.88 -31.24
CA LEU A 38 19.38 9.36 -31.04
C LEU A 38 18.46 10.39 -30.36
N THR A 39 18.95 11.03 -29.30
CA THR A 39 18.18 12.04 -28.55
C THR A 39 17.96 13.30 -29.38
N ALA A 40 18.95 13.71 -30.20
CA ALA A 40 18.81 14.81 -31.14
C ALA A 40 17.72 14.57 -32.20
N VAL A 41 17.55 13.33 -32.65
CA VAL A 41 16.45 12.93 -33.54
C VAL A 41 15.12 12.97 -32.79
N SER A 42 15.05 12.47 -31.56
CA SER A 42 13.83 12.48 -30.74
C SER A 42 13.27 13.89 -30.49
N PHE A 43 14.13 14.92 -30.39
CA PHE A 43 13.69 16.32 -30.26
C PHE A 43 12.92 16.87 -31.47
N GLN A 44 13.00 16.22 -32.63
CA GLN A 44 12.34 16.66 -33.86
C GLN A 44 10.91 16.12 -33.98
N PHE A 45 10.53 15.16 -33.13
CA PHE A 45 9.24 14.47 -33.21
C PHE A 45 8.53 14.50 -31.85
N PRO A 46 7.40 15.23 -31.72
CA PRO A 46 6.55 15.18 -30.53
C PRO A 46 6.14 13.74 -30.22
N GLY A 47 6.26 13.31 -28.96
CA GLY A 47 6.02 11.93 -28.49
C GLY A 47 7.27 11.07 -28.41
N GLN A 48 8.25 11.24 -29.31
CA GLN A 48 9.51 10.49 -29.24
C GLN A 48 10.44 11.03 -28.15
N PHE A 49 10.43 12.34 -27.92
CA PHE A 49 11.17 12.94 -26.82
C PHE A 49 10.64 12.47 -25.45
N GLU A 50 9.32 12.48 -25.26
CA GLU A 50 8.68 11.99 -24.04
C GLU A 50 8.96 10.50 -23.82
N SER A 51 8.89 9.68 -24.88
CA SER A 51 9.29 8.28 -24.81
C SER A 51 10.75 8.12 -24.40
N ARG A 52 11.66 8.93 -24.95
CA ARG A 52 13.09 8.87 -24.61
C ARG A 52 13.37 9.25 -23.17
N VAL A 53 12.73 10.31 -22.67
CA VAL A 53 12.81 10.71 -21.25
C VAL A 53 12.27 9.58 -20.36
N SER A 54 11.13 8.99 -20.74
CA SER A 54 10.58 7.83 -20.06
C SER A 54 11.56 6.66 -20.04
N ASP A 55 12.16 6.29 -21.17
CA ASP A 55 13.14 5.20 -21.24
C ASP A 55 14.34 5.44 -20.32
N MET A 56 14.82 6.69 -20.26
CA MET A 56 15.90 7.08 -19.35
C MET A 56 15.48 6.92 -17.88
N LEU A 57 14.31 7.42 -17.49
CA LEU A 57 13.80 7.31 -16.12
C LEU A 57 13.51 5.86 -15.69
N HIS A 58 13.22 4.96 -16.64
CA HIS A 58 12.99 3.54 -16.36
C HIS A 58 14.25 2.67 -16.53
N SER A 59 15.37 3.25 -16.98
CA SER A 59 16.63 2.52 -17.17
C SER A 59 17.25 2.08 -15.84
N GLU A 60 17.95 0.94 -15.85
CA GLU A 60 18.73 0.48 -14.69
C GLU A 60 19.80 1.49 -14.29
N GLU A 61 20.38 2.18 -15.26
CA GLU A 61 21.36 3.24 -15.03
C GLU A 61 20.79 4.38 -14.16
N PHE A 62 19.59 4.88 -14.48
CA PHE A 62 18.93 5.90 -13.65
C PHE A 62 18.71 5.40 -12.22
N LYS A 63 18.21 4.18 -12.08
CA LYS A 63 17.91 3.57 -10.78
C LYS A 63 19.16 3.40 -9.91
N ILE A 64 20.29 3.09 -10.52
CA ILE A 64 21.57 2.86 -9.81
C ILE A 64 22.29 4.18 -9.53
N MET A 65 22.37 5.08 -10.50
CA MET A 65 23.30 6.22 -10.43
C MET A 65 22.66 7.53 -9.97
N ALA A 66 21.41 7.78 -10.36
CA ALA A 66 20.77 9.08 -10.15
C ALA A 66 19.68 9.06 -9.08
N LEU A 67 18.85 8.02 -9.09
CA LEU A 67 17.71 7.88 -8.18
C LEU A 67 18.11 7.92 -6.69
N PRO A 68 19.19 7.26 -6.23
CA PRO A 68 19.60 7.33 -4.83
C PRO A 68 19.95 8.76 -4.39
N GLY A 69 20.67 9.51 -5.23
CA GLY A 69 21.04 10.90 -4.97
C GLY A 69 19.81 11.83 -4.91
N LEU A 70 18.82 11.60 -5.77
CA LEU A 70 17.54 12.34 -5.76
C LEU A 70 16.74 12.06 -4.48
N VAL A 71 16.67 10.79 -4.07
CA VAL A 71 15.99 10.39 -2.84
C VAL A 71 16.68 10.99 -1.62
N VAL A 72 18.02 10.90 -1.53
CA VAL A 72 18.81 11.48 -0.43
C VAL A 72 18.70 13.00 -0.40
N GLY A 73 18.73 13.68 -1.55
CA GLY A 73 18.54 15.13 -1.63
C GLY A 73 17.16 15.57 -1.15
N ALA A 74 16.11 14.86 -1.56
CA ALA A 74 14.74 15.10 -1.09
C ALA A 74 14.56 14.85 0.41
N THR A 75 15.38 13.96 0.99
CA THR A 75 15.31 13.55 2.40
C THR A 75 16.37 14.22 3.28
N HIS A 76 17.12 15.23 2.81
CA HIS A 76 18.24 15.81 3.57
C HIS A 76 17.88 16.34 4.98
N ASN A 77 16.61 16.68 5.23
CA ASN A 77 16.08 17.10 6.54
C ASN A 77 15.29 16.00 7.27
N TRP A 78 15.47 14.74 6.90
CA TRP A 78 14.81 13.60 7.53
C TRP A 78 15.76 12.98 8.57
N SER A 79 15.19 12.45 9.66
CA SER A 79 15.91 11.95 10.84
C SER A 79 16.83 10.74 10.58
N GLY A 80 16.91 10.24 9.34
CA GLY A 80 17.74 9.11 8.92
C GLY A 80 17.15 7.73 9.23
N LYS A 81 16.05 7.65 9.99
CA LYS A 81 15.45 6.38 10.42
C LYS A 81 14.49 5.83 9.37
N ARG A 82 14.95 4.85 8.57
CA ARG A 82 14.13 4.17 7.56
C ARG A 82 12.87 3.58 8.19
N VAL A 83 11.74 3.76 7.50
CA VAL A 83 10.41 3.41 7.97
C VAL A 83 9.75 2.42 7.03
N PHE A 84 9.18 1.35 7.56
CA PHE A 84 8.18 0.58 6.84
C PHE A 84 6.80 0.77 7.47
N PHE A 85 5.78 0.91 6.64
CA PHE A 85 4.39 0.91 7.05
C PHE A 85 3.70 -0.36 6.55
N LEU A 86 3.40 -1.25 7.50
CA LEU A 86 2.58 -2.42 7.25
C LEU A 86 1.13 -1.96 7.07
N HIS A 87 0.70 -1.81 5.82
CA HIS A 87 -0.66 -1.39 5.50
C HIS A 87 -1.58 -2.62 5.56
N VAL A 88 -2.24 -2.82 6.69
CA VAL A 88 -3.35 -3.78 6.79
C VAL A 88 -4.59 -3.20 6.08
N PRO A 89 -5.25 -3.92 5.16
CA PRO A 89 -6.43 -3.39 4.48
C PRO A 89 -7.53 -2.96 5.45
N LYS A 90 -8.14 -1.81 5.14
CA LYS A 90 -9.27 -1.21 5.86
C LYS A 90 -8.96 -0.69 7.27
N THR A 91 -7.69 -0.38 7.56
CA THR A 91 -7.27 0.26 8.83
C THR A 91 -6.91 1.75 8.65
N ALA A 92 -7.56 2.44 7.71
CA ALA A 92 -7.24 3.83 7.32
C ALA A 92 -5.85 4.02 6.66
N GLY A 93 -5.20 2.94 6.22
CA GLY A 93 -3.83 3.01 5.71
C GLY A 93 -3.62 3.85 4.43
N THR A 94 -4.64 4.13 3.61
CA THR A 94 -4.50 5.10 2.51
C THR A 94 -4.14 6.50 3.04
N SER A 95 -4.87 6.97 4.05
CA SER A 95 -4.64 8.29 4.67
C SER A 95 -3.29 8.34 5.38
N VAL A 96 -2.96 7.28 6.11
CA VAL A 96 -1.65 7.15 6.81
C VAL A 96 -0.49 7.13 5.82
N ARG A 97 -0.60 6.41 4.71
CA ARG A 97 0.41 6.38 3.64
C ARG A 97 0.66 7.78 3.08
N LEU A 98 -0.39 8.52 2.76
CA LEU A 98 -0.27 9.87 2.18
C LEU A 98 0.38 10.84 3.18
N ALA A 99 -0.03 10.76 4.44
CA ALA A 99 0.59 11.54 5.52
C ALA A 99 2.07 11.18 5.72
N LEU A 100 2.44 9.90 5.66
CA LEU A 100 3.85 9.46 5.71
C LEU A 100 4.66 9.97 4.52
N ILE A 101 4.13 9.89 3.29
CA ILE A 101 4.80 10.41 2.09
C ILE A 101 5.06 11.91 2.24
N LYS A 102 4.05 12.68 2.67
CA LYS A 102 4.17 14.12 2.93
C LYS A 102 5.21 14.41 4.02
N SER A 103 5.19 13.63 5.10
CA SER A 103 6.07 13.85 6.25
C SER A 103 7.51 13.49 5.93
N VAL A 104 7.77 12.31 5.37
CA VAL A 104 9.13 11.88 4.96
C VAL A 104 9.66 12.75 3.81
N GLY A 105 8.79 13.22 2.91
CA GLY A 105 9.14 14.09 1.79
C GLY A 105 9.64 13.34 0.55
N THR A 106 9.39 12.03 0.46
CA THR A 106 9.67 11.22 -0.73
C THR A 106 8.52 10.25 -1.00
N PRO A 107 8.27 9.85 -2.26
CA PRO A 107 7.31 8.80 -2.56
C PRO A 107 7.62 7.51 -1.79
N ALA A 108 6.60 6.73 -1.45
CA ALA A 108 6.79 5.42 -0.86
C ALA A 108 7.23 4.39 -1.90
N PHE A 109 8.06 3.44 -1.50
CA PHE A 109 8.22 2.21 -2.25
C PHE A 109 7.01 1.30 -1.97
N GLU A 110 6.20 1.03 -3.00
CA GLU A 110 4.86 0.45 -2.83
C GLU A 110 4.76 -1.05 -3.19
N PHE A 111 4.42 -1.90 -2.22
CA PHE A 111 4.17 -3.34 -2.42
C PHE A 111 2.69 -3.72 -2.55
N TYR A 112 1.90 -2.93 -3.29
CA TYR A 112 0.47 -3.26 -3.50
C TYR A 112 0.22 -4.29 -4.59
N ASN A 113 1.14 -4.41 -5.56
CA ASN A 113 1.12 -5.39 -6.63
C ASN A 113 2.33 -6.34 -6.47
N ARG A 114 2.09 -7.65 -6.57
CA ARG A 114 3.18 -8.65 -6.61
C ARG A 114 4.00 -8.38 -7.87
N ILE A 115 5.27 -7.99 -7.73
CA ILE A 115 6.21 -7.98 -8.84
C ILE A 115 6.96 -9.32 -8.81
N PRO A 116 6.64 -10.31 -9.66
CA PRO A 116 7.12 -11.67 -9.46
C PRO A 116 8.53 -11.95 -10.01
N SER A 117 9.18 -11.01 -10.71
CA SER A 117 10.39 -11.29 -11.50
C SER A 117 11.53 -10.27 -11.36
N ILE A 118 11.36 -9.22 -10.56
CA ILE A 118 12.38 -8.18 -10.28
C ILE A 118 12.92 -8.35 -8.84
N GLU A 119 12.46 -9.40 -8.16
CA GLU A 119 12.58 -9.60 -6.72
C GLU A 119 14.00 -9.83 -6.21
N GLN A 120 14.99 -10.21 -7.02
CA GLN A 120 16.31 -10.54 -6.48
C GLN A 120 17.32 -9.40 -6.70
N SER A 121 17.38 -8.84 -7.90
CA SER A 121 18.34 -7.78 -8.25
C SER A 121 17.95 -6.41 -7.72
N MET A 122 16.64 -6.12 -7.58
CA MET A 122 16.21 -4.85 -7.02
C MET A 122 16.07 -4.87 -5.51
N ARG A 123 15.86 -6.02 -4.87
CA ARG A 123 15.93 -6.09 -3.39
C ARG A 123 17.30 -5.63 -2.88
N GLU A 124 18.42 -6.00 -3.49
CA GLU A 124 19.75 -5.56 -3.01
C GLU A 124 20.03 -4.06 -3.22
N LEU A 125 19.51 -3.46 -4.30
CA LEU A 125 19.68 -2.03 -4.60
C LEU A 125 18.65 -1.16 -3.85
N GLU A 126 17.37 -1.56 -3.82
CA GLU A 126 16.26 -0.82 -3.18
C GLU A 126 16.33 -0.88 -1.65
N ASN A 127 16.82 -2.00 -1.09
CA ASN A 127 16.89 -2.21 0.36
C ASN A 127 17.84 -1.25 1.07
N ASN A 128 18.66 -0.44 0.39
CA ASN A 128 19.70 0.34 1.09
C ASN A 128 19.45 1.85 1.14
N PHE A 129 18.61 2.42 0.27
CA PHE A 129 18.46 3.89 0.21
C PHE A 129 17.02 4.41 0.29
N TRP A 130 16.00 3.59 0.04
CA TRP A 130 14.63 4.10 0.08
C TRP A 130 14.14 4.24 1.55
N PRO A 131 13.73 5.44 1.99
CA PRO A 131 13.47 5.73 3.40
C PRO A 131 12.08 5.29 3.87
N LEU A 132 11.13 5.09 2.94
CA LEU A 132 9.74 4.75 3.25
C LEU A 132 9.23 3.59 2.39
N TRP A 133 8.93 2.46 3.04
CA TRP A 133 8.38 1.27 2.40
C TRP A 133 6.94 1.07 2.85
N VAL A 134 6.01 0.78 1.94
CA VAL A 134 4.60 0.61 2.30
C VAL A 134 3.95 -0.51 1.50
N GLY A 135 3.13 -1.35 2.12
CA GLY A 135 2.30 -2.27 1.34
C GLY A 135 1.46 -3.25 2.12
N HIS A 136 0.68 -4.03 1.37
CA HIS A 136 -0.13 -5.14 1.86
C HIS A 136 0.67 -6.46 1.84
N GLN A 137 1.85 -6.47 2.45
CA GLN A 137 2.74 -7.65 2.52
C GLN A 137 2.84 -8.18 3.94
N ASN A 138 3.40 -9.38 4.09
CA ASN A 138 3.75 -9.84 5.42
C ASN A 138 4.87 -8.96 6.03
N VAL A 139 4.89 -8.80 7.34
CA VAL A 139 5.94 -8.07 8.05
C VAL A 139 7.34 -8.56 7.64
N SER A 140 7.55 -9.86 7.45
CA SER A 140 8.84 -10.46 7.03
C SER A 140 9.32 -10.00 5.66
N SER A 141 8.45 -9.40 4.84
CA SER A 141 8.83 -8.88 3.52
C SER A 141 9.56 -7.52 3.57
N PHE A 142 9.51 -6.84 4.71
CA PHE A 142 10.22 -5.57 4.91
C PHE A 142 11.64 -5.82 5.46
N PRO A 143 12.65 -4.99 5.12
CA PRO A 143 13.99 -5.07 5.69
C PRO A 143 14.00 -4.97 7.22
N SER A 144 14.85 -5.77 7.87
CA SER A 144 14.88 -5.91 9.33
C SER A 144 15.44 -4.70 10.07
N ASP A 145 16.20 -3.84 9.40
CA ASP A 145 16.80 -2.61 9.93
C ASP A 145 15.83 -1.41 9.95
N MET A 146 14.63 -1.56 9.38
CA MET A 146 13.65 -0.48 9.29
C MET A 146 12.71 -0.43 10.50
N ASN A 147 12.32 0.78 10.88
CA ASN A 147 11.36 1.04 11.95
C ASN A 147 9.94 0.78 11.44
N GLY A 148 9.20 -0.10 12.11
CA GLY A 148 7.83 -0.43 11.72
C GLY A 148 6.78 0.52 12.28
N LEU A 149 5.82 0.88 11.42
CA LEU A 149 4.51 1.43 11.77
C LEU A 149 3.41 0.48 11.27
N THR A 150 2.35 0.31 12.05
CA THR A 150 1.11 -0.35 11.60
C THR A 150 -0.11 0.32 12.23
N ILE A 151 -1.28 0.18 11.61
CA ILE A 151 -2.54 0.67 12.15
C ILE A 151 -3.48 -0.49 12.38
N PHE A 152 -3.99 -0.60 13.60
CA PHE A 152 -4.97 -1.61 13.99
C PHE A 152 -6.40 -1.10 13.82
N ARG A 153 -7.33 -2.03 13.69
CA ARG A 153 -8.76 -1.72 13.70
C ARG A 153 -9.51 -2.88 14.30
N GLU A 154 -10.53 -2.58 15.09
CA GLU A 154 -11.46 -3.57 15.61
C GLU A 154 -11.92 -4.52 14.48
N SER A 155 -11.80 -5.82 14.75
CA SER A 155 -11.84 -6.88 13.74
C SER A 155 -13.15 -6.92 12.98
N ARG A 156 -14.29 -6.82 13.68
CA ARG A 156 -15.61 -6.88 13.07
C ARG A 156 -15.82 -5.69 12.14
N SER A 157 -15.50 -4.49 12.60
CA SER A 157 -15.52 -3.24 11.85
C SER A 157 -14.68 -3.29 10.57
N ARG A 158 -13.49 -3.90 10.65
CA ARG A 158 -12.60 -4.12 9.51
C ARG A 158 -13.24 -5.07 8.49
N ILE A 159 -13.88 -6.15 8.94
CA ILE A 159 -14.57 -7.12 8.09
C ILE A 159 -15.76 -6.48 7.37
N LEU A 160 -16.62 -5.73 8.07
CA LEU A 160 -17.73 -4.99 7.46
C LEU A 160 -17.24 -4.02 6.38
N SER A 161 -16.14 -3.31 6.68
CA SER A 161 -15.51 -2.37 5.73
C SER A 161 -14.92 -3.08 4.51
N THR A 162 -14.43 -4.31 4.68
CA THR A 162 -13.89 -5.14 3.60
C THR A 162 -15.01 -5.63 2.68
N TYR A 163 -16.13 -6.07 3.25
CA TYR A 163 -17.32 -6.45 2.49
C TYR A 163 -17.80 -5.30 1.61
N ARG A 164 -18.01 -4.12 2.20
CA ARG A 164 -18.46 -2.94 1.45
C ARG A 164 -17.43 -2.48 0.40
N GLN A 165 -16.12 -2.58 0.68
CA GLN A 165 -15.12 -2.28 -0.33
C GLN A 165 -15.24 -3.20 -1.55
N ARG A 166 -15.47 -4.50 -1.37
CA ARG A 166 -15.62 -5.43 -2.51
C ARG A 166 -16.81 -5.06 -3.39
N GLY A 167 -17.96 -4.77 -2.78
CA GLY A 167 -19.14 -4.27 -3.51
C GLY A 167 -18.89 -2.94 -4.23
N ARG A 168 -17.95 -2.11 -3.74
CA ARG A 168 -17.56 -0.84 -4.38
C ARG A 168 -16.51 -1.00 -5.48
N MET A 169 -15.48 -1.82 -5.29
CA MET A 169 -14.46 -2.09 -6.30
C MET A 169 -15.04 -2.69 -7.58
N ALA A 170 -16.09 -3.48 -7.40
CA ALA A 170 -17.00 -3.95 -8.43
C ALA A 170 -17.53 -2.82 -9.35
N LEU A 171 -17.76 -1.62 -8.81
CA LEU A 171 -18.29 -0.47 -9.56
C LEU A 171 -17.22 0.53 -10.06
N MET A 172 -16.02 0.55 -9.47
CA MET A 172 -15.07 1.67 -9.60
C MET A 172 -13.84 1.44 -10.51
N LYS A 173 -13.73 0.34 -11.26
CA LYS A 173 -12.59 0.21 -12.19
C LYS A 173 -12.89 0.92 -13.51
N ASN A 174 -12.16 2.00 -13.77
CA ASN A 174 -12.13 2.83 -14.99
C ASN A 174 -12.79 2.15 -16.21
N PRO A 175 -14.06 2.45 -16.54
CA PRO A 175 -14.74 1.85 -17.67
C PRO A 175 -14.09 2.23 -19.02
N HIS A 176 -13.30 3.30 -19.05
CA HIS A 176 -12.66 3.83 -20.26
C HIS A 176 -11.40 3.06 -20.72
N MET A 177 -10.90 2.12 -19.92
CA MET A 177 -9.69 1.34 -20.20
C MET A 177 -9.98 -0.15 -20.49
N LEU A 178 -11.26 -0.52 -20.58
CA LEU A 178 -11.70 -1.90 -20.73
C LEU A 178 -12.57 -2.02 -21.97
N ASP A 179 -12.38 -3.09 -22.75
CA ASP A 179 -13.32 -3.42 -23.82
C ASP A 179 -14.73 -3.69 -23.26
N SER A 180 -15.74 -3.58 -24.13
CA SER A 180 -17.15 -3.63 -23.74
C SER A 180 -17.56 -4.97 -23.10
N GLU A 181 -16.96 -6.07 -23.54
CA GLU A 181 -17.26 -7.42 -23.04
C GLU A 181 -16.67 -7.64 -21.64
N THR A 182 -15.42 -7.21 -21.43
CA THR A 182 -14.75 -7.21 -20.13
C THR A 182 -15.45 -6.28 -19.14
N LEU A 183 -15.96 -5.15 -19.61
CA LEU A 183 -16.75 -4.23 -18.79
C LEU A 183 -18.08 -4.87 -18.35
N GLU A 184 -18.84 -5.50 -19.24
CA GLU A 184 -20.10 -6.17 -18.89
C GLU A 184 -19.89 -7.40 -18.00
N LYS A 185 -18.85 -8.20 -18.24
CA LYS A 185 -18.47 -9.31 -17.35
C LYS A 185 -18.13 -8.81 -15.95
N LYS A 186 -17.40 -7.69 -15.83
CA LYS A 186 -17.08 -7.07 -14.54
C LYS A 186 -18.30 -6.44 -13.88
N LYS A 187 -19.20 -5.80 -14.63
CA LYS A 187 -20.49 -5.31 -14.11
C LYS A 187 -21.39 -6.45 -13.61
N SER A 188 -21.40 -7.59 -14.30
CA SER A 188 -22.12 -8.79 -13.87
C SER A 188 -21.53 -9.36 -12.57
N GLN A 189 -20.20 -9.52 -12.50
CA GLN A 189 -19.49 -9.90 -11.26
C GLN A 189 -19.69 -8.87 -10.12
N ALA A 190 -19.82 -7.60 -10.46
CA ALA A 190 -20.10 -6.53 -9.54
C ALA A 190 -21.50 -6.65 -8.95
N ARG A 191 -22.51 -6.85 -9.81
CA ARG A 191 -23.89 -7.06 -9.39
C ARG A 191 -24.03 -8.28 -8.49
N THR A 192 -23.41 -9.41 -8.84
CA THR A 192 -23.43 -10.62 -7.98
C THR A 192 -22.74 -10.40 -6.64
N THR A 193 -21.63 -9.66 -6.62
CA THR A 193 -20.92 -9.32 -5.36
C THR A 193 -21.74 -8.36 -4.48
N ILE A 194 -22.44 -7.40 -5.09
CA ILE A 194 -23.31 -6.42 -4.38
C ILE A 194 -24.59 -7.09 -3.85
N SER A 195 -25.09 -8.11 -4.55
CA SER A 195 -26.32 -8.83 -4.18
C SER A 195 -26.09 -10.01 -3.24
N THR A 196 -24.84 -10.41 -2.98
CA THR A 196 -24.54 -11.52 -2.06
C THR A 196 -24.78 -11.07 -0.62
N PRO A 197 -25.71 -11.70 0.14
CA PRO A 197 -25.93 -11.38 1.55
C PRO A 197 -24.64 -11.48 2.36
N PHE A 198 -24.48 -10.61 3.35
CA PHE A 198 -23.29 -10.55 4.18
C PHE A 198 -22.94 -11.90 4.82
N GLY A 199 -23.90 -12.61 5.42
CA GLY A 199 -23.68 -13.93 6.04
C GLY A 199 -23.12 -14.96 5.05
N THR A 200 -23.70 -15.05 3.85
CA THR A 200 -23.20 -15.93 2.77
C THR A 200 -21.77 -15.59 2.37
N TRP A 201 -21.46 -14.29 2.26
CA TRP A 201 -20.11 -13.84 1.94
C TRP A 201 -19.10 -14.13 3.07
N LEU A 202 -19.53 -14.01 4.32
CA LEU A 202 -18.73 -14.27 5.51
C LEU A 202 -18.33 -15.75 5.56
N ASN A 203 -19.30 -16.66 5.38
CA ASN A 203 -19.10 -18.10 5.43
C ASN A 203 -18.22 -18.65 4.29
N THR A 204 -18.36 -18.08 3.09
CA THR A 204 -17.62 -18.55 1.89
C THR A 204 -16.20 -18.03 1.79
N SER A 205 -15.88 -16.98 2.55
CA SER A 205 -14.64 -16.29 2.35
C SER A 205 -13.80 -16.28 3.61
N PHE A 206 -12.55 -16.72 3.50
CA PHE A 206 -11.64 -16.67 4.63
C PHE A 206 -11.29 -15.23 5.06
N ARG A 207 -11.45 -14.91 6.36
CA ARG A 207 -11.34 -13.54 6.89
C ARG A 207 -10.33 -13.29 8.02
N MET A 208 -9.61 -14.30 8.50
CA MET A 208 -8.42 -14.11 9.37
C MET A 208 -7.20 -13.57 8.60
N LYS A 209 -7.43 -12.83 7.51
CA LYS A 209 -6.36 -12.23 6.71
C LYS A 209 -5.54 -11.21 7.49
N ASN A 210 -6.07 -10.66 8.59
CA ASN A 210 -5.32 -9.73 9.44
C ASN A 210 -4.07 -10.39 10.00
N LEU A 211 -4.23 -11.56 10.62
CA LEU A 211 -3.13 -12.35 11.16
C LEU A 211 -2.08 -12.69 10.09
N GLY A 212 -2.49 -12.92 8.83
CA GLY A 212 -1.56 -13.21 7.74
C GLY A 212 -0.58 -12.09 7.37
N TYR A 213 -0.85 -10.85 7.82
CA TYR A 213 0.11 -9.75 7.68
C TYR A 213 1.21 -9.79 8.74
N PHE A 214 0.95 -10.44 9.88
CA PHE A 214 1.88 -10.56 11.01
C PHE A 214 2.48 -11.96 11.14
N ILE A 215 1.95 -12.97 10.45
CA ILE A 215 2.43 -14.35 10.56
C ILE A 215 3.16 -14.72 9.27
N PRO A 216 4.49 -14.83 9.28
CA PRO A 216 5.25 -15.17 8.09
C PRO A 216 4.77 -16.51 7.52
N PRO A 217 4.76 -16.66 6.18
CA PRO A 217 4.50 -17.95 5.59
C PRO A 217 5.56 -18.97 6.04
N GLU A 218 5.17 -20.25 6.21
CA GLU A 218 6.16 -21.33 6.28
C GLU A 218 7.07 -21.27 5.05
N GLU A 219 8.35 -21.56 5.27
CA GLU A 219 9.39 -21.47 4.25
C GLU A 219 8.96 -22.20 2.96
N GLY A 220 9.07 -21.52 1.82
CA GLY A 220 8.64 -22.06 0.52
C GLY A 220 7.13 -22.07 0.24
N THR A 221 6.28 -21.60 1.18
CA THR A 221 4.82 -21.74 1.05
C THR A 221 4.13 -20.41 0.72
N LYS A 222 3.44 -20.31 -0.42
CA LYS A 222 2.57 -19.17 -0.74
C LYS A 222 1.14 -19.48 -0.32
N TYR A 223 0.74 -19.11 0.90
CA TYR A 223 -0.61 -19.44 1.36
C TYR A 223 -1.70 -18.79 0.50
N ARG A 224 -2.53 -19.62 -0.13
CA ARG A 224 -3.88 -19.25 -0.54
C ARG A 224 -4.75 -19.12 0.72
N SER A 225 -5.83 -18.35 0.65
CA SER A 225 -6.68 -18.05 1.81
C SER A 225 -7.18 -19.31 2.57
N LYS A 226 -7.39 -20.44 1.88
CA LYS A 226 -7.81 -21.71 2.52
C LYS A 226 -6.66 -22.43 3.25
N GLU A 227 -5.44 -22.37 2.70
CA GLU A 227 -4.26 -23.00 3.30
C GLU A 227 -3.86 -22.26 4.59
N PHE A 228 -3.93 -20.92 4.60
CA PHE A 228 -3.70 -20.14 5.82
C PHE A 228 -4.73 -20.45 6.92
N LYS A 229 -6.01 -20.69 6.57
CA LYS A 229 -7.03 -21.14 7.54
C LYS A 229 -6.59 -22.43 8.22
N SER A 230 -6.17 -23.41 7.42
CA SER A 230 -5.75 -24.70 7.92
C SER A 230 -4.49 -24.58 8.75
N TYR A 231 -3.56 -23.68 8.38
CA TYR A 231 -2.34 -23.44 9.11
C TYR A 231 -2.62 -22.84 10.49
N ILE A 232 -3.35 -21.72 10.57
CA ILE A 232 -3.67 -21.06 11.84
C ILE A 232 -4.45 -21.98 12.79
N ASN A 233 -5.36 -22.81 12.27
CA ASN A 233 -6.09 -23.76 13.11
C ASN A 233 -5.22 -24.94 13.63
N LYS A 234 -4.01 -25.15 13.10
CA LYS A 234 -3.06 -26.18 13.57
C LYS A 234 -2.07 -25.66 14.59
N ILE A 235 -1.84 -24.35 14.66
CA ILE A 235 -0.91 -23.74 15.61
C ILE A 235 -1.63 -23.63 16.96
N SER A 236 -0.96 -24.03 18.04
CA SER A 236 -1.46 -23.79 19.39
C SER A 236 -1.53 -22.30 19.69
N GLU A 237 -2.36 -21.89 20.65
CA GLU A 237 -2.42 -20.49 21.07
C GLU A 237 -1.04 -19.96 21.50
N SER A 238 -0.27 -20.75 22.27
CA SER A 238 1.10 -20.41 22.67
C SER A 238 2.06 -20.24 21.48
N GLY A 239 1.96 -21.09 20.45
CA GLY A 239 2.78 -20.97 19.24
C GLY A 239 2.41 -19.72 18.43
N LEU A 240 1.12 -19.37 18.41
CA LEU A 240 0.64 -18.15 17.78
C LEU A 240 1.13 -16.91 18.52
N GLU A 241 1.11 -16.91 19.86
CA GLU A 241 1.68 -15.83 20.69
C GLU A 241 3.18 -15.66 20.41
N GLN A 242 3.95 -16.75 20.31
CA GLN A 242 5.38 -16.68 20.02
C GLN A 242 5.66 -16.01 18.66
N ILE A 243 4.98 -16.46 17.59
CA ILE A 243 5.16 -15.90 16.24
C ILE A 243 4.78 -14.41 16.23
N LEU A 244 3.69 -14.05 16.90
CA LEU A 244 3.23 -12.67 16.99
C LEU A 244 4.19 -11.80 17.80
N ASN A 245 4.80 -12.32 18.86
CA ASN A 245 5.81 -11.60 19.65
C ASN A 245 7.03 -11.23 18.78
N GLU A 246 7.57 -12.19 18.03
CA GLU A 246 8.68 -11.93 17.10
C GLU A 246 8.28 -10.91 16.04
N SER A 247 7.08 -11.05 15.48
CA SER A 247 6.60 -10.19 14.40
C SER A 247 6.26 -8.78 14.85
N LEU A 248 5.68 -8.62 16.04
CA LEU A 248 5.31 -7.33 16.61
C LEU A 248 6.51 -6.56 17.17
N SER A 249 7.59 -7.24 17.57
CA SER A 249 8.85 -6.60 17.97
C SER A 249 9.47 -5.70 16.90
N ARG A 250 9.06 -5.86 15.64
CA ARG A 250 9.51 -5.05 14.50
C ARG A 250 8.84 -3.68 14.42
N PHE A 251 7.76 -3.45 15.16
CA PHE A 251 7.06 -2.19 15.18
C PHE A 251 7.56 -1.33 16.33
N THR A 252 7.86 -0.08 16.01
CA THR A 252 8.17 0.94 17.03
C THR A 252 6.94 1.76 17.38
N HIS A 253 5.98 1.84 16.44
CA HIS A 253 4.77 2.61 16.60
C HIS A 253 3.58 1.84 16.05
N ALA A 254 2.43 1.98 16.70
CA ALA A 254 1.15 1.62 16.14
C ALA A 254 0.06 2.54 16.69
N ALA A 255 -1.13 2.46 16.11
CA ALA A 255 -2.29 3.16 16.62
C ALA A 255 -3.58 2.44 16.25
N TRP A 256 -4.64 2.71 16.99
CA TRP A 256 -5.98 2.34 16.59
C TRP A 256 -6.51 3.30 15.51
N SER A 257 -7.13 2.77 14.46
CA SER A 257 -7.67 3.56 13.34
C SER A 257 -8.77 4.56 13.71
N HIS A 258 -9.35 4.48 14.91
CA HIS A 258 -10.33 5.44 15.42
C HIS A 258 -9.69 6.56 16.25
N ASP A 259 -8.44 6.40 16.69
CA ASP A 259 -7.69 7.38 17.47
C ASP A 259 -6.79 8.21 16.54
N GLU A 260 -7.40 9.15 15.83
CA GLU A 260 -6.70 10.06 14.90
C GLU A 260 -5.52 10.80 15.58
N PRO A 261 -5.64 11.33 16.81
CA PRO A 261 -4.49 11.89 17.53
C PRO A 261 -3.33 10.91 17.72
N ALA A 262 -3.57 9.65 18.09
CA ALA A 262 -2.51 8.65 18.20
C ALA A 262 -1.85 8.33 16.85
N ILE A 263 -2.63 8.29 15.76
CA ILE A 263 -2.08 8.09 14.42
C ILE A 263 -1.13 9.24 14.05
N LEU A 264 -1.56 10.49 14.26
CA LEU A 264 -0.76 11.67 13.94
C LEU A 264 0.53 11.72 14.78
N ARG A 265 0.45 11.38 16.08
CA ARG A 265 1.64 11.23 16.93
C ARG A 265 2.58 10.15 16.41
N ALA A 266 2.07 8.94 16.13
CA ALA A 266 2.87 7.84 15.62
C ALA A 266 3.58 8.18 14.29
N ILE A 267 2.92 8.87 13.37
CA ILE A 267 3.54 9.35 12.12
C ILE A 267 4.60 10.42 12.42
N SER A 268 4.31 11.34 13.33
CA SER A 268 5.24 12.42 13.68
C SER A 268 6.52 11.89 14.31
N GLU A 269 6.38 10.98 15.28
CA GLU A 269 7.48 10.34 15.99
C GLU A 269 8.32 9.47 15.05
N ILE A 270 7.68 8.63 14.22
CA ILE A 270 8.43 7.71 13.35
C ILE A 270 9.12 8.43 12.19
N SER A 271 8.53 9.50 11.68
CA SER A 271 9.11 10.31 10.59
C SER A 271 10.08 11.39 11.08
N GLY A 272 10.03 11.75 12.37
CA GLY A 272 10.78 12.85 12.97
C GLY A 272 10.30 14.24 12.53
N ARG A 273 9.06 14.37 12.04
CA ARG A 273 8.49 15.63 11.52
C ARG A 273 7.03 15.75 11.93
N GLU A 274 6.62 16.96 12.29
CA GLU A 274 5.24 17.21 12.72
C GLU A 274 4.23 16.89 11.61
N THR A 275 3.24 16.06 11.95
CA THR A 275 2.11 15.70 11.10
C THR A 275 0.81 16.14 11.77
N THR A 276 0.11 17.09 11.15
CA THR A 276 -1.08 17.71 11.77
C THR A 276 -2.40 17.24 11.18
N GLU A 277 -2.39 16.50 10.07
CA GLU A 277 -3.60 16.09 9.36
C GLU A 277 -3.50 14.71 8.71
N LEU A 278 -4.64 14.01 8.62
CA LEU A 278 -4.80 12.79 7.83
C LEU A 278 -5.60 13.08 6.55
N PRO A 279 -4.97 13.01 5.36
CA PRO A 279 -5.64 13.28 4.09
C PRO A 279 -6.84 12.35 3.87
N ARG A 280 -7.98 12.91 3.46
CA ARG A 280 -9.19 12.15 3.10
C ARG A 280 -9.38 12.10 1.58
N GLU A 281 -8.59 11.29 0.88
CA GLU A 281 -8.71 11.15 -0.58
C GLU A 281 -9.82 10.19 -1.02
N ASN A 282 -10.28 9.31 -0.12
CA ASN A 282 -11.33 8.35 -0.41
C ASN A 282 -12.73 8.97 -0.23
N VAL A 283 -13.06 9.98 -1.03
CA VAL A 283 -14.44 10.48 -1.18
C VAL A 283 -15.20 9.51 -2.08
N TYR A 284 -15.57 8.35 -1.52
CA TYR A 284 -16.43 7.43 -2.25
C TYR A 284 -17.82 8.05 -2.39
N PRO A 285 -18.51 7.84 -3.53
CA PRO A 285 -19.90 8.25 -3.66
C PRO A 285 -20.71 7.67 -2.51
N ASN A 286 -21.63 8.50 -2.02
CA ASN A 286 -22.52 8.20 -0.91
C ASN A 286 -23.13 6.80 -1.10
N LEU A 287 -23.34 6.03 -0.02
CA LEU A 287 -23.94 4.67 -0.07
C LEU A 287 -25.35 4.62 -0.69
N LYS A 288 -25.89 5.74 -1.18
CA LYS A 288 -27.13 5.84 -1.95
C LYS A 288 -27.10 4.81 -3.09
N GLY A 289 -27.88 3.73 -2.94
CA GLY A 289 -28.01 2.65 -3.90
C GLY A 289 -27.48 1.27 -3.45
N TYR A 290 -26.80 1.17 -2.31
CA TYR A 290 -26.46 -0.14 -1.74
C TYR A 290 -27.61 -0.67 -0.89
N PRO A 291 -28.04 -1.94 -1.06
CA PRO A 291 -29.04 -2.51 -0.19
C PRO A 291 -28.51 -2.54 1.25
N PRO A 292 -29.36 -2.21 2.25
CA PRO A 292 -29.10 -2.54 3.63
C PRO A 292 -28.69 -4.02 3.76
N GLN A 293 -27.79 -4.30 4.68
CA GLN A 293 -27.37 -5.68 4.96
C GLN A 293 -27.79 -6.02 6.38
N VAL A 294 -28.44 -7.15 6.54
CA VAL A 294 -28.82 -7.66 7.86
C VAL A 294 -27.62 -8.41 8.45
N LEU A 295 -27.28 -8.07 9.69
CA LEU A 295 -26.41 -8.85 10.55
C LEU A 295 -27.31 -9.76 11.38
N ASP A 296 -27.54 -10.97 10.89
CA ASP A 296 -28.25 -12.01 11.63
C ASP A 296 -27.39 -12.57 12.78
N SER A 297 -28.02 -13.35 13.65
CA SER A 297 -27.37 -13.95 14.81
C SER A 297 -26.21 -14.89 14.44
N GLU A 298 -26.31 -15.59 13.31
CA GLU A 298 -25.23 -16.46 12.80
C GLU A 298 -24.00 -15.64 12.38
N ALA A 299 -24.21 -14.57 11.62
CA ALA A 299 -23.13 -13.68 11.19
C ALA A 299 -22.48 -12.97 12.39
N ILE A 300 -23.25 -12.58 13.40
CA ILE A 300 -22.72 -12.00 14.64
C ILE A 300 -21.88 -13.04 15.39
N ALA A 301 -22.34 -14.28 15.52
CA ALA A 301 -21.59 -15.34 16.18
C ALA A 301 -20.26 -15.66 15.46
N GLU A 302 -20.26 -15.72 14.13
CA GLU A 302 -19.04 -15.91 13.34
C GLU A 302 -18.10 -14.70 13.46
N LEU A 303 -18.63 -13.47 13.45
CA LEU A 303 -17.84 -12.25 13.66
C LEU A 303 -17.16 -12.23 15.04
N ASN A 304 -17.87 -12.64 16.09
CA ASN A 304 -17.30 -12.77 17.43
C ASN A 304 -16.24 -13.86 17.48
N THR A 305 -16.48 -15.03 16.86
CA THR A 305 -15.48 -16.11 16.76
C THR A 305 -14.19 -15.63 16.07
N ILE A 306 -14.30 -14.83 15.01
CA ILE A 306 -13.13 -14.24 14.34
C ILE A 306 -12.43 -13.22 15.24
N GLN A 307 -13.18 -12.36 15.93
CA GLN A 307 -12.61 -11.39 16.86
C GLN A 307 -11.86 -12.08 18.01
N ASP A 308 -12.43 -13.14 18.59
CA ASP A 308 -11.80 -13.89 19.68
C ASP A 308 -10.46 -14.48 19.22
N LYS A 309 -10.40 -15.00 17.99
CA LYS A 309 -9.15 -15.47 17.39
C LYS A 309 -8.16 -14.35 17.06
N GLU A 310 -8.63 -13.19 16.64
CA GLU A 310 -7.76 -12.02 16.40
C GLU A 310 -7.39 -11.30 17.70
N SER A 311 -8.02 -11.61 18.84
CA SER A 311 -7.76 -10.96 20.13
C SER A 311 -6.33 -11.18 20.63
N ILE A 312 -5.74 -12.33 20.32
CA ILE A 312 -4.33 -12.66 20.61
C ILE A 312 -3.36 -11.65 19.98
N LEU A 313 -3.64 -11.16 18.76
CA LEU A 313 -2.82 -10.13 18.12
C LEU A 313 -2.88 -8.83 18.92
N TYR A 314 -4.05 -8.44 19.41
CA TYR A 314 -4.21 -7.21 20.18
C TYR A 314 -3.64 -7.32 21.59
N LYS A 315 -3.74 -8.51 22.21
CA LYS A 315 -3.08 -8.83 23.49
C LYS A 315 -1.57 -8.68 23.36
N VAL A 316 -0.95 -9.34 22.40
CA VAL A 316 0.51 -9.23 22.20
C VAL A 316 0.89 -7.80 21.81
N ALA A 317 0.13 -7.11 20.95
CA ALA A 317 0.41 -5.72 20.62
C ALA A 317 0.34 -4.79 21.85
N HIS A 318 -0.56 -5.06 22.78
CA HIS A 318 -0.64 -4.33 24.05
C HIS A 318 0.55 -4.62 24.97
N GLU A 319 0.97 -5.88 25.07
CA GLU A 319 2.15 -6.28 25.84
C GLU A 319 3.44 -5.61 25.33
N HIS A 320 3.52 -5.34 24.02
CA HIS A 320 4.60 -4.56 23.40
C HIS A 320 4.43 -3.03 23.55
N GLY A 321 3.38 -2.57 24.22
CA GLY A 321 3.10 -1.14 24.39
C GLY A 321 2.67 -0.42 23.10
N LEU A 322 2.29 -1.15 22.04
CA LEU A 322 1.96 -0.58 20.74
C LEU A 322 0.56 0.06 20.72
N VAL A 323 -0.40 -0.55 21.41
CA VAL A 323 -1.77 -0.05 21.53
C VAL A 323 -2.39 -0.44 22.88
N PRO A 324 -3.32 0.35 23.45
CA PRO A 324 -4.12 -0.09 24.59
C PRO A 324 -5.08 -1.20 24.17
N LEU A 325 -5.41 -2.12 25.07
CA LEU A 325 -6.51 -3.05 24.86
C LEU A 325 -7.84 -2.29 24.87
N LEU A 326 -8.70 -2.63 23.92
CA LEU A 326 -10.09 -2.15 23.92
C LEU A 326 -10.88 -2.96 24.93
N SER A 327 -11.64 -2.27 25.77
CA SER A 327 -12.70 -2.93 26.55
C SER A 327 -13.75 -3.51 25.61
N LYS A 328 -14.52 -4.48 26.11
CA LYS A 328 -15.63 -5.07 25.35
C LYS A 328 -16.62 -4.01 24.88
N SER A 329 -16.99 -3.07 25.76
CA SER A 329 -17.90 -1.96 25.44
C SER A 329 -17.38 -1.09 24.31
N GLU A 330 -16.11 -0.67 24.38
CA GLU A 330 -15.51 0.15 23.31
C GLU A 330 -15.44 -0.59 21.98
N ALA A 331 -15.10 -1.88 22.01
CA ALA A 331 -15.09 -2.70 20.80
C ALA A 331 -16.50 -2.88 20.19
N ASP A 332 -17.53 -3.02 21.02
CA ASP A 332 -18.93 -3.09 20.61
C ASP A 332 -19.42 -1.75 20.03
N ASP A 333 -19.11 -0.62 20.68
CA ASP A 333 -19.44 0.73 20.20
C ASP A 333 -18.81 1.01 18.82
N LEU A 334 -17.52 0.69 18.65
CA LEU A 334 -16.81 0.87 17.38
C LEU A 334 -17.41 0.02 16.26
N PHE A 335 -17.83 -1.20 16.60
CA PHE A 335 -18.50 -2.12 15.68
C PHE A 335 -19.87 -1.57 15.25
N GLU A 336 -20.72 -1.14 16.19
CA GLU A 336 -22.04 -0.58 15.92
C GLU A 336 -21.97 0.71 15.10
N ILE A 337 -21.09 1.64 15.47
CA ILE A 337 -20.85 2.88 14.72
C ILE A 337 -20.42 2.55 13.29
N THR A 338 -19.51 1.58 13.12
CA THR A 338 -19.08 1.13 11.79
C THR A 338 -20.22 0.48 11.02
N ALA A 339 -21.00 -0.39 11.64
CA ALA A 339 -22.13 -1.09 11.05
C ALA A 339 -23.17 -0.10 10.52
N LYS A 340 -23.60 0.83 11.37
CA LYS A 340 -24.55 1.91 11.00
C LYS A 340 -24.02 2.76 9.85
N ARG A 341 -22.77 3.23 9.94
CA ARG A 341 -22.13 4.03 8.87
C ARG A 341 -22.08 3.28 7.54
N LEU A 342 -21.95 1.95 7.58
CA LEU A 342 -21.86 1.09 6.41
C LEU A 342 -23.21 0.52 5.96
N GLY A 343 -24.33 0.96 6.55
CA GLY A 343 -25.68 0.51 6.18
C GLY A 343 -25.95 -0.94 6.54
N PHE A 344 -25.42 -1.41 7.67
CA PHE A 344 -25.81 -2.68 8.27
C PHE A 344 -26.88 -2.45 9.34
N THR A 345 -27.81 -3.39 9.46
CA THR A 345 -28.86 -3.40 10.49
C THR A 345 -28.78 -4.71 11.26
N PHE A 346 -28.97 -4.64 12.57
CA PHE A 346 -29.07 -5.82 13.43
C PHE A 346 -30.47 -6.41 13.28
N GLY A 347 -30.55 -7.71 13.02
CA GLY A 347 -31.80 -8.42 12.71
C GLY A 347 -32.05 -9.62 13.60
#